data_AF-A0A1Z4RX41-F1
#
_entry.id   AF-A0A1Z4RX41-F1
#
_cell.length_a   1.000
_cell.length_b   1.000
_cell.length_c   1.000
_cell.angle_alpha   90.00
_cell.angle_beta   90.00
_cell.angle_gamma   90.00
#
_symmetry.space_group_name_H-M   'P 1'
#
loop_
_entity.id
_entity.type
_entity.pdbx_description
1 polymer ?
#
loop_
_entity_poly.entity_id
_entity_poly.type
_entity_poly.pdbx_seq_one_letter_code
_entity_poly.pdbx_strand_id
1 'polypeptide(L)'
;MEKVEQNRNFYPMTFYPESLTIISKQLNPELSKDKFILEAVPITIRDIHYINELKIKQFQIGLLSLIALIISLAIYYITRNLIIVSTIFASLLGFLVQLSLESKINKIKKQLLELDRKIINREYNLKFSFIPQNPSYLLIDSLATRESIYDFEIDESAKKGIAEAYFLTYLKKWFQYPWRILEHCKFGAERYTPTADFILINNDFNLGLDIEIDEPYTLKELQPIHLVENRQYIVRDKFFLELGCIVVRFAEYQIAKYPDYCCLHIARVLNQYLESSIKISIPDSTEIVPLKPEQWKVKSWTFREAQIMANDKVRDQYLEAVKNFNSLKPEQNTQQD
;
A
#
# COMPACT_ATOMS: atom_id res chain seq x y z
N MET A 1 14.16 22.25 -5.71
CA MET A 1 13.62 23.11 -4.63
C MET A 1 12.10 23.27 -4.69
N GLU A 2 11.51 23.70 -5.83
CA GLU A 2 10.06 23.94 -5.95
C GLU A 2 9.18 22.68 -5.83
N LYS A 3 9.71 21.50 -6.21
CA LYS A 3 8.95 20.23 -6.27
C LYS A 3 8.46 19.69 -4.91
N VAL A 4 9.17 19.95 -3.80
CA VAL A 4 8.77 19.49 -2.45
C VAL A 4 7.56 20.29 -1.94
N GLU A 5 7.42 21.55 -2.36
CA GLU A 5 6.31 22.42 -1.98
C GLU A 5 5.06 22.14 -2.81
N GLN A 6 5.21 21.78 -4.10
CA GLN A 6 4.08 21.55 -5.02
C GLN A 6 3.28 20.26 -4.76
N ASN A 7 3.87 19.24 -4.12
CA ASN A 7 3.27 17.89 -4.01
C ASN A 7 2.66 17.57 -2.63
N ARG A 8 2.35 18.57 -1.80
CA ARG A 8 1.83 18.38 -0.44
C ARG A 8 0.31 18.36 -0.30
N ASN A 9 -0.44 18.35 -1.40
CA ASN A 9 -1.89 18.44 -1.34
C ASN A 9 -2.57 17.13 -0.91
N PHE A 10 -1.90 15.99 -1.08
CA PHE A 10 -2.47 14.67 -0.81
C PHE A 10 -1.40 13.68 -0.31
N TYR A 11 -1.81 12.82 0.62
CA TYR A 11 -1.11 11.61 1.01
C TYR A 11 -1.46 10.42 0.09
N PRO A 12 -0.57 9.41 -0.05
CA PRO A 12 0.79 9.41 0.49
C PRO A 12 1.64 10.43 -0.26
N MET A 13 2.48 11.15 0.47
CA MET A 13 3.47 12.05 -0.12
C MET A 13 4.75 11.24 -0.34
N THR A 14 5.41 11.44 -1.47
CA THR A 14 6.71 10.81 -1.72
C THR A 14 7.64 11.80 -2.37
N PHE A 15 8.78 12.03 -1.73
CA PHE A 15 9.82 12.94 -2.19
C PHE A 15 11.13 12.17 -2.37
N TYR A 16 11.85 12.51 -3.43
CA TYR A 16 13.10 11.84 -3.79
C TYR A 16 14.26 12.81 -3.64
N PRO A 17 15.40 12.37 -3.11
CA PRO A 17 16.59 13.19 -3.06
C PRO A 17 17.10 13.47 -4.48
N GLU A 18 17.90 14.52 -4.64
CA GLU A 18 18.38 14.96 -5.95
C GLU A 18 19.22 13.88 -6.64
N SER A 19 20.09 13.20 -5.89
CA SER A 19 20.88 12.04 -6.32
C SER A 19 20.03 10.97 -7.01
N LEU A 20 18.96 10.52 -6.35
CA LEU A 20 18.06 9.49 -6.91
C LEU A 20 17.20 10.02 -8.06
N THR A 21 16.92 11.33 -8.11
CA THR A 21 16.22 11.94 -9.24
C THR A 21 17.09 11.94 -10.49
N ILE A 22 18.40 12.19 -10.36
CA ILE A 22 19.37 12.10 -11.46
C ILE A 22 19.45 10.66 -11.96
N ILE A 23 19.57 9.69 -11.04
CA ILE A 23 19.58 8.25 -11.38
C ILE A 23 18.30 7.87 -12.11
N SER A 24 17.12 8.27 -11.60
CA SER A 24 15.84 7.97 -12.24
C SER A 24 15.76 8.52 -13.67
N LYS A 25 16.27 9.74 -13.91
CA LYS A 25 16.36 10.33 -15.26
C LYS A 25 17.30 9.57 -16.18
N GLN A 26 18.40 9.04 -15.66
CA GLN A 26 19.37 8.24 -16.42
C GLN A 26 18.82 6.85 -16.74
N LEU A 27 18.13 6.22 -15.79
CA LEU A 27 17.53 4.88 -15.94
C LEU A 27 16.26 4.90 -16.79
N ASN A 28 15.48 5.99 -16.74
CA ASN A 28 14.22 6.10 -17.47
C ASN A 28 13.86 7.57 -17.77
N PRO A 29 14.31 8.12 -18.92
CA PRO A 29 14.09 9.53 -19.28
C PRO A 29 12.62 9.94 -19.33
N GLU A 30 11.71 9.01 -19.62
CA GLU A 30 10.26 9.26 -19.67
C GLU A 30 9.60 9.34 -18.29
N LEU A 31 10.18 8.72 -17.25
CA LEU A 31 9.70 8.81 -15.87
C LEU A 31 9.87 10.22 -15.28
N SER A 32 10.72 11.04 -15.91
CA SER A 32 11.07 12.40 -15.46
C SER A 32 10.03 13.48 -15.77
N LYS A 33 9.05 13.16 -16.63
CA LYS A 33 7.94 14.06 -16.96
C LYS A 33 6.76 13.75 -16.05
N ASP A 34 6.67 14.51 -14.97
CA ASP A 34 5.50 14.72 -14.10
C ASP A 34 4.34 13.73 -14.29
N LYS A 35 4.38 12.67 -13.48
CA LYS A 35 3.31 12.20 -12.61
C LYS A 35 3.70 10.80 -12.18
N PHE A 36 3.84 10.58 -10.87
CA PHE A 36 3.40 9.31 -10.31
C PHE A 36 1.89 9.23 -10.54
N ILE A 37 1.49 8.91 -11.77
CA ILE A 37 0.26 8.20 -11.98
C ILE A 37 0.61 6.85 -11.39
N LEU A 38 0.24 6.64 -10.12
CA LEU A 38 -0.32 5.34 -9.77
C LEU A 38 -1.34 5.14 -10.88
N GLU A 39 -0.96 4.40 -11.94
CA GLU A 39 -1.96 3.83 -12.82
C GLU A 39 -2.84 3.11 -11.82
N ALA A 40 -4.01 3.70 -11.56
CA ALA A 40 -5.11 2.98 -10.94
C ALA A 40 -5.07 1.67 -11.68
N VAL A 41 -4.95 0.54 -11.01
CA VAL A 41 -4.98 -0.75 -11.71
C VAL A 41 -6.39 -0.81 -12.33
N PRO A 42 -6.68 -0.33 -13.56
CA PRO A 42 -7.99 0.27 -13.79
C PRO A 42 -8.89 -0.71 -14.53
N ILE A 43 -8.41 -1.93 -14.80
CA ILE A 43 -9.09 -2.87 -15.68
C ILE A 43 -9.05 -4.29 -15.08
N THR A 44 -7.90 -4.72 -14.56
CA THR A 44 -7.72 -6.06 -13.98
C THR A 44 -8.57 -6.32 -12.74
N ILE A 45 -8.79 -5.33 -11.87
CA ILE A 45 -9.49 -5.54 -10.59
C ILE A 45 -11.00 -5.65 -10.77
N ARG A 46 -11.57 -4.86 -11.67
CA ARG A 46 -13.00 -4.96 -11.98
C ARG A 46 -13.32 -6.36 -12.50
N ASP A 47 -12.47 -6.88 -13.37
CA ASP A 47 -12.62 -8.22 -13.95
C ASP A 47 -12.37 -9.33 -12.91
N ILE A 48 -11.42 -9.16 -11.98
CA ILE A 48 -11.19 -10.11 -10.87
C ILE A 48 -12.36 -10.11 -9.87
N HIS A 49 -12.87 -8.94 -9.49
CA HIS A 49 -14.04 -8.84 -8.60
C HIS A 49 -15.29 -9.41 -9.27
N TYR A 50 -15.47 -9.14 -10.56
CA TYR A 50 -16.52 -9.73 -11.37
C TYR A 50 -16.40 -11.25 -11.47
N ILE A 51 -15.19 -11.81 -11.59
CA ILE A 51 -14.95 -13.27 -11.51
C ILE A 51 -15.37 -13.81 -10.14
N ASN A 52 -15.05 -13.15 -9.05
CA ASN A 52 -15.43 -13.60 -7.70
C ASN A 52 -16.96 -13.59 -7.51
N GLU A 53 -17.65 -12.54 -7.96
CA GLU A 53 -19.11 -12.52 -7.96
C GLU A 53 -19.70 -13.64 -8.83
N LEU A 54 -19.14 -13.88 -10.01
CA LEU A 54 -19.59 -14.96 -10.90
C LEU A 54 -19.38 -16.33 -10.28
N LYS A 55 -18.26 -16.57 -9.58
CA LYS A 55 -18.00 -17.82 -8.84
C LYS A 55 -19.00 -18.03 -7.71
N ILE A 56 -19.34 -16.98 -6.95
CA ILE A 56 -20.35 -17.06 -5.88
C ILE A 56 -21.71 -17.43 -6.48
N LYS A 57 -22.13 -16.76 -7.57
CA LYS A 57 -23.38 -17.09 -8.28
C LYS A 57 -23.38 -18.51 -8.83
N GLN A 58 -22.27 -18.94 -9.41
CA GLN A 58 -22.09 -20.31 -9.92
C GLN A 58 -22.22 -21.36 -8.81
N PHE A 59 -21.61 -21.12 -7.65
CA PHE A 59 -21.71 -22.00 -6.49
C PHE A 59 -23.16 -22.10 -5.98
N GLN A 60 -23.85 -20.96 -5.84
CA GLN A 60 -25.25 -20.91 -5.40
C GLN A 60 -26.18 -21.66 -6.35
N ILE A 61 -26.05 -21.44 -7.67
CA ILE A 61 -26.87 -22.13 -8.69
C ILE A 61 -26.58 -23.63 -8.69
N GLY A 62 -25.31 -24.04 -8.59
CA GLY A 62 -24.94 -25.45 -8.52
C GLY A 62 -25.51 -26.16 -7.30
N LEU A 63 -25.40 -25.53 -6.12
CA LEU A 63 -25.93 -26.07 -4.87
C LEU A 63 -27.46 -26.21 -4.91
N LEU A 64 -28.17 -25.18 -5.40
CA LEU A 64 -29.63 -25.21 -5.51
C LEU A 64 -30.10 -26.30 -6.48
N SER A 65 -29.40 -26.45 -7.62
CA SER A 65 -29.72 -27.46 -8.63
C SER A 65 -29.50 -28.88 -8.09
N LEU A 66 -28.45 -29.09 -7.30
CA LEU A 66 -28.16 -30.38 -6.66
C LEU A 66 -29.23 -30.74 -5.62
N ILE A 67 -29.59 -29.80 -4.74
CA ILE A 67 -30.63 -30.00 -3.73
C ILE A 67 -31.97 -30.33 -4.40
N ALA A 68 -32.34 -29.57 -5.43
CA ALA A 68 -33.56 -29.81 -6.20
C ALA A 68 -33.57 -31.22 -6.82
N LEU A 69 -32.46 -31.65 -7.42
CA LEU A 69 -32.34 -32.98 -8.01
C LEU A 69 -32.52 -34.09 -6.97
N ILE A 70 -31.88 -33.98 -5.81
CA ILE A 70 -31.98 -34.98 -4.72
C ILE A 70 -33.43 -35.10 -4.24
N ILE A 71 -34.10 -33.95 -4.01
CA ILE A 71 -35.49 -33.91 -3.58
C ILE A 71 -36.40 -34.55 -4.64
N SER A 72 -36.21 -34.18 -5.91
CA SER A 72 -36.98 -34.75 -7.02
C SER A 72 -36.83 -36.27 -7.11
N LEU A 73 -35.60 -36.79 -7.00
CA LEU A 73 -35.36 -38.24 -7.03
C LEU A 73 -36.01 -38.97 -5.85
N ALA A 74 -35.96 -38.39 -4.64
CA ALA A 74 -36.62 -38.95 -3.47
C ALA A 74 -38.14 -39.01 -3.63
N ILE A 75 -38.76 -37.94 -4.13
CA ILE A 75 -40.21 -37.88 -4.39
C ILE A 75 -40.58 -38.86 -5.52
N TYR A 76 -39.74 -39.02 -6.55
CA TYR A 76 -40.00 -39.95 -7.65
C TYR A 76 -40.05 -41.39 -7.17
N TYR A 77 -39.09 -41.75 -6.32
CA TYR A 77 -39.01 -43.08 -5.74
C TYR A 77 -40.29 -43.44 -4.95
N ILE A 78 -40.87 -42.46 -4.25
CA ILE A 78 -42.07 -42.65 -3.42
C ILE A 78 -43.35 -42.65 -4.26
N THR A 79 -43.49 -41.70 -5.19
CA THR A 79 -44.80 -41.38 -5.80
C THR A 79 -44.95 -41.85 -7.24
N ARG A 80 -43.84 -42.13 -7.95
CA ARG A 80 -43.79 -42.41 -9.40
C ARG A 80 -44.54 -41.40 -10.27
N ASN A 81 -44.61 -40.14 -9.84
CA ASN A 81 -45.37 -39.09 -10.50
C ASN A 81 -44.60 -38.46 -11.68
N LEU A 82 -45.30 -38.25 -12.80
CA LEU A 82 -44.78 -37.60 -14.02
C LEU A 82 -44.39 -36.13 -13.83
N ILE A 83 -44.99 -35.41 -12.87
CA ILE A 83 -44.63 -34.00 -12.56
C ILE A 83 -43.15 -33.87 -12.20
N ILE A 84 -42.55 -34.95 -11.70
CA ILE A 84 -41.16 -34.98 -11.23
C ILE A 84 -40.16 -34.91 -12.39
N VAL A 85 -40.55 -35.38 -13.57
CA VAL A 85 -39.75 -35.24 -14.80
C VAL A 85 -39.48 -33.77 -15.11
N SER A 86 -40.44 -32.87 -14.86
CA SER A 86 -40.26 -31.42 -15.04
C SER A 86 -39.22 -30.83 -14.07
N THR A 87 -39.22 -31.28 -12.82
CA THR A 87 -38.24 -30.80 -11.81
C THR A 87 -36.82 -31.35 -12.04
N ILE A 88 -36.70 -32.58 -12.53
CA ILE A 88 -35.42 -33.13 -13.00
C ILE A 88 -34.91 -32.31 -14.18
N PHE A 89 -35.77 -31.96 -15.14
CA PHE A 89 -35.42 -31.13 -16.29
C PHE A 89 -34.95 -29.72 -15.86
N ALA A 90 -35.64 -29.09 -14.91
CA ALA A 90 -35.22 -27.80 -14.34
C ALA A 90 -33.85 -27.86 -13.66
N SER A 91 -33.56 -28.94 -12.94
CA SER A 91 -32.24 -29.17 -12.32
C SER A 91 -31.13 -29.35 -13.37
N LEU A 92 -31.45 -30.04 -14.47
CA LEU A 92 -30.55 -30.18 -15.62
C LEU A 92 -30.25 -28.84 -16.27
N LEU A 93 -31.26 -27.97 -16.41
CA LEU A 93 -31.10 -26.62 -16.93
C LEU A 93 -30.21 -25.76 -16.02
N GLY A 94 -30.37 -25.87 -14.69
CA GLY A 94 -29.51 -25.21 -13.71
C GLY A 94 -28.04 -25.64 -13.83
N PHE A 95 -27.80 -26.93 -14.07
CA PHE A 95 -26.45 -27.45 -14.34
C PHE A 95 -25.85 -26.89 -15.64
N LEU A 96 -26.64 -26.77 -16.71
CA LEU A 96 -26.19 -26.14 -17.96
C LEU A 96 -25.81 -24.66 -17.77
N VAL A 97 -26.56 -23.92 -16.93
CA VAL A 97 -26.22 -22.54 -16.55
C VAL A 97 -24.89 -22.49 -15.78
N GLN A 98 -24.65 -23.44 -14.87
CA GLN A 98 -23.39 -23.55 -14.13
C GLN A 98 -22.19 -23.77 -15.05
N LEU A 99 -22.30 -24.65 -16.05
CA LEU A 99 -21.26 -24.87 -17.06
C LEU A 99 -21.02 -23.64 -17.94
N SER A 100 -22.08 -22.92 -18.30
CA SER A 100 -21.99 -21.66 -19.06
C SER A 100 -21.24 -20.57 -18.29
N LEU A 101 -21.47 -20.46 -16.98
CA LEU A 101 -20.74 -19.54 -16.10
C LEU A 101 -19.24 -19.90 -16.01
N GLU A 102 -18.91 -21.19 -15.90
CA GLU A 102 -17.51 -21.66 -15.90
C GLU A 102 -16.77 -21.24 -17.18
N SER A 103 -17.43 -21.43 -18.34
CA SER A 103 -16.87 -21.03 -19.63
C SER A 103 -16.62 -19.51 -19.71
N LYS A 104 -17.53 -18.69 -19.20
CA LYS A 104 -17.35 -17.23 -19.11
C LYS A 104 -16.18 -16.85 -18.19
N ILE A 105 -16.09 -17.46 -17.00
CA ILE A 105 -14.99 -17.22 -16.06
C ILE A 105 -13.64 -17.54 -16.72
N ASN A 106 -13.55 -18.67 -17.41
CA ASN A 106 -12.30 -19.09 -18.06
C ASN A 106 -11.93 -18.19 -19.26
N LYS A 107 -12.91 -17.65 -19.97
CA LYS A 107 -12.68 -16.64 -21.01
C LYS A 107 -12.07 -15.35 -20.44
N ILE A 108 -12.59 -14.86 -19.31
CA ILE A 108 -12.08 -13.65 -18.65
C ILE A 108 -10.68 -13.91 -18.09
N LYS A 109 -10.42 -15.06 -17.44
CA LYS A 109 -9.07 -15.44 -17.00
C LYS A 109 -8.05 -15.45 -18.15
N LYS A 110 -8.45 -15.95 -19.33
CA LYS A 110 -7.59 -15.97 -20.51
C LYS A 110 -7.27 -14.56 -21.01
N GLN A 111 -8.25 -13.65 -20.98
CA GLN A 111 -8.05 -12.24 -21.32
C GLN A 111 -7.12 -11.53 -20.32
N LEU A 112 -7.25 -11.82 -19.02
CA LEU A 112 -6.36 -11.31 -17.97
C LEU A 112 -4.91 -11.79 -18.18
N LEU A 113 -4.72 -13.09 -18.42
CA LEU A 113 -3.40 -13.65 -18.73
C LEU A 113 -2.77 -13.06 -20.00
N GLU A 114 -3.59 -12.76 -21.01
CA GLU A 114 -3.11 -12.12 -22.24
C GLU A 114 -2.73 -10.64 -22.00
N LEU A 115 -3.47 -9.94 -21.16
CA LEU A 115 -3.13 -8.58 -20.70
C LEU A 115 -1.84 -8.57 -19.88
N ASP A 116 -1.68 -9.50 -18.93
CA ASP A 116 -0.45 -9.64 -18.15
C ASP A 116 0.74 -9.91 -19.07
N ARG A 117 0.61 -10.80 -20.05
CA ARG A 117 1.65 -11.04 -21.06
C ARG A 117 1.94 -9.81 -21.91
N LYS A 118 0.93 -9.00 -22.26
CA LYS A 118 1.12 -7.73 -22.99
C LYS A 118 1.83 -6.69 -22.14
N ILE A 119 1.56 -6.63 -20.84
CA ILE A 119 2.26 -5.76 -19.89
C ILE A 119 3.72 -6.21 -19.76
N ILE A 120 3.96 -7.51 -19.53
CA ILE A 120 5.29 -8.10 -19.44
C ILE A 120 6.07 -7.89 -20.76
N ASN A 121 5.44 -8.08 -21.92
CA ASN A 121 6.08 -7.86 -23.22
C ASN A 121 6.33 -6.37 -23.51
N ARG A 122 5.51 -5.45 -23.01
CA ARG A 122 5.80 -4.01 -23.04
C ARG A 122 7.00 -3.68 -22.16
N GLU A 123 7.07 -4.26 -20.96
CA GLU A 123 8.23 -4.19 -20.08
C GLU A 123 9.50 -4.78 -20.74
N TYR A 124 9.36 -5.84 -21.54
CA TYR A 124 10.45 -6.48 -22.28
C TYR A 124 10.90 -5.70 -23.52
N ASN A 125 9.95 -5.12 -24.27
CA ASN A 125 10.27 -4.26 -25.42
C ASN A 125 10.87 -2.92 -24.99
N LEU A 126 10.53 -2.42 -23.79
CA LEU A 126 11.21 -1.29 -23.15
C LEU A 126 12.62 -1.66 -22.65
N LYS A 127 12.84 -2.91 -22.22
CA LYS A 127 14.17 -3.43 -21.84
C LYS A 127 15.12 -3.61 -23.03
N PHE A 128 14.63 -3.82 -24.25
CA PHE A 128 15.48 -4.12 -25.41
C PHE A 128 16.07 -2.86 -26.10
N SER A 129 15.62 -1.65 -25.74
CA SER A 129 16.16 -0.39 -26.28
C SER A 129 17.18 0.31 -25.38
N PHE A 130 17.53 -0.27 -24.22
CA PHE A 130 18.49 0.33 -23.29
C PHE A 130 19.70 -0.56 -23.06
N ILE A 131 20.89 -0.01 -23.28
CA ILE A 131 22.15 -0.59 -22.81
C ILE A 131 22.13 -0.49 -21.28
N PRO A 132 22.12 -1.60 -20.51
CA PRO A 132 21.98 -1.52 -19.07
C PRO A 132 23.32 -1.11 -18.45
N GLN A 133 23.38 0.10 -17.91
CA GLN A 133 24.23 0.33 -16.75
C GLN A 133 23.47 -0.14 -15.51
N ASN A 134 24.13 -0.91 -14.66
CA ASN A 134 23.50 -1.56 -13.52
C ASN A 134 22.96 -0.48 -12.52
N PRO A 135 21.64 -0.41 -12.26
CA PRO A 135 21.03 0.58 -11.37
C PRO A 135 21.64 0.62 -9.97
N SER A 136 21.98 -0.54 -9.41
CA SER A 136 22.53 -0.62 -8.06
C SER A 136 23.95 -0.06 -7.97
N TYR A 137 24.74 -0.15 -9.03
CA TYR A 137 26.09 0.44 -9.08
C TYR A 137 26.02 1.98 -9.11
N LEU A 138 25.13 2.54 -9.95
CA LEU A 138 24.87 3.99 -9.99
C LEU A 138 24.36 4.51 -8.64
N LEU A 139 23.54 3.71 -7.96
CA LEU A 139 23.00 4.04 -6.64
C LEU A 139 24.09 4.06 -5.57
N ILE A 140 24.96 3.05 -5.51
CA ILE A 140 26.07 2.99 -4.56
C ILE A 140 27.02 4.18 -4.78
N ASP A 141 27.43 4.44 -6.02
CA ASP A 141 28.33 5.55 -6.34
C ASP A 141 27.72 6.91 -5.99
N SER A 142 26.43 7.10 -6.28
CA SER A 142 25.73 8.36 -5.99
C SER A 142 25.45 8.58 -4.51
N LEU A 143 25.37 7.53 -3.71
CA LEU A 143 25.09 7.60 -2.27
C LEU A 143 26.36 7.45 -1.41
N ALA A 144 27.51 7.12 -1.99
CA ALA A 144 28.78 7.00 -1.27
C ALA A 144 29.35 8.34 -0.79
N THR A 145 28.90 9.46 -1.37
CA THR A 145 29.47 10.81 -1.12
C THR A 145 28.70 11.66 -0.11
N ARG A 146 27.61 11.13 0.47
CA ARG A 146 26.71 11.88 1.36
C ARG A 146 27.12 11.84 2.84
N GLU A 147 26.63 12.80 3.61
CA GLU A 147 26.68 12.75 5.08
C GLU A 147 25.97 11.49 5.60
N SER A 148 26.49 10.93 6.70
CA SER A 148 26.06 9.62 7.19
C SER A 148 24.60 9.63 7.62
N ILE A 149 23.76 8.81 6.97
CA ILE A 149 22.37 8.54 7.42
C ILE A 149 22.30 7.85 8.79
N TYR A 150 23.46 7.52 9.38
CA TYR A 150 23.59 6.88 10.69
C TYR A 150 23.92 7.88 11.81
N ASP A 151 24.02 9.17 11.52
CA ASP A 151 24.29 10.21 12.52
C ASP A 151 23.01 10.66 13.22
N PHE A 152 22.36 9.71 13.89
CA PHE A 152 21.15 9.93 14.69
C PHE A 152 21.26 9.27 16.07
N GLU A 153 20.50 9.82 17.00
CA GLU A 153 20.23 9.22 18.30
C GLU A 153 18.83 8.60 18.27
N ILE A 154 18.63 7.47 18.95
CA ILE A 154 17.29 6.91 19.14
C ILE A 154 16.66 7.65 20.32
N ASP A 155 15.56 8.36 20.09
CA ASP A 155 14.82 9.05 21.14
C ASP A 155 13.83 8.09 21.80
N GLU A 156 14.29 7.39 22.84
CA GLU A 156 13.44 6.49 23.64
C GLU A 156 12.32 7.23 24.40
N SER A 157 12.42 8.55 24.54
CA SER A 157 11.43 9.40 25.22
C SER A 157 10.38 10.00 24.28
N ALA A 158 10.51 9.76 22.97
CA ALA A 158 9.58 10.28 21.98
C ALA A 158 8.16 9.77 22.22
N LYS A 159 7.19 10.68 22.13
CA LYS A 159 5.78 10.34 22.25
C LYS A 159 5.34 9.59 20.99
N LYS A 160 5.18 8.27 21.11
CA LYS A 160 4.70 7.42 20.02
C LYS A 160 3.24 7.72 19.67
N GLY A 161 2.96 7.91 18.39
CA GLY A 161 1.63 7.88 17.82
C GLY A 161 0.96 6.51 18.01
N ILE A 162 -0.35 6.50 18.20
CA ILE A 162 -1.10 5.26 18.50
C ILE A 162 -1.03 4.23 17.37
N ALA A 163 -0.88 4.68 16.12
CA ALA A 163 -0.82 3.84 14.93
C ALA A 163 0.59 3.27 14.65
N GLU A 164 1.64 3.79 15.29
CA GLU A 164 3.02 3.39 15.01
C GLU A 164 3.30 1.94 15.39
N ALA A 165 2.98 1.55 16.63
CA ALA A 165 3.20 0.17 17.10
C ALA A 165 2.42 -0.85 16.26
N TYR A 166 1.21 -0.47 15.83
CA TYR A 166 0.41 -1.25 14.90
C TYR A 166 1.15 -1.38 13.55
N PHE A 167 1.57 -0.27 12.95
CA PHE A 167 2.21 -0.27 11.64
C PHE A 167 3.57 -0.97 11.61
N LEU A 168 4.35 -0.85 12.68
CA LEU A 168 5.63 -1.53 12.85
C LEU A 168 5.52 -3.04 12.62
N THR A 169 4.40 -3.67 13.02
CA THR A 169 4.20 -5.11 12.75
C THR A 169 4.07 -5.43 11.28
N TYR A 170 3.44 -4.55 10.50
CA TYR A 170 3.34 -4.67 9.06
C TYR A 170 4.68 -4.40 8.38
N LEU A 171 5.39 -3.34 8.81
CA LEU A 171 6.74 -3.06 8.32
C LEU A 171 7.67 -4.27 8.54
N LYS A 172 7.69 -4.85 9.75
CA LYS A 172 8.52 -6.05 10.05
C LYS A 172 8.13 -7.28 9.25
N LYS A 173 6.84 -7.44 8.91
CA LYS A 173 6.37 -8.53 8.06
C LYS A 173 6.88 -8.38 6.63
N TRP A 174 6.82 -7.16 6.08
CA TRP A 174 7.14 -6.85 4.68
C TRP A 174 8.63 -6.65 4.41
N PHE A 175 9.33 -5.99 5.33
CA PHE A 175 10.73 -5.61 5.17
C PHE A 175 11.58 -6.38 6.16
N GLN A 176 12.14 -7.48 5.66
CA GLN A 176 13.05 -8.35 6.41
C GLN A 176 14.50 -8.07 5.98
N TYR A 177 15.46 -8.72 6.64
CA TYR A 177 16.88 -8.64 6.30
C TYR A 177 17.10 -8.73 4.78
N PRO A 178 17.93 -7.86 4.17
CA PRO A 178 18.87 -6.91 4.80
C PRO A 178 18.28 -5.56 5.24
N TRP A 179 16.97 -5.36 5.14
CA TRP A 179 16.33 -4.13 5.58
C TRP A 179 16.25 -4.04 7.10
N ARG A 180 16.63 -2.88 7.64
CA ARG A 180 16.51 -2.54 9.05
C ARG A 180 15.46 -1.46 9.23
N ILE A 181 14.60 -1.63 10.21
CA ILE A 181 13.61 -0.63 10.63
C ILE A 181 14.11 -0.03 11.94
N LEU A 182 14.26 1.28 11.97
CA LEU A 182 14.65 2.07 13.12
C LEU A 182 13.50 2.97 13.49
N GLU A 183 13.18 3.07 14.78
CA GLU A 183 12.07 3.89 15.27
C GLU A 183 12.63 5.16 15.92
N HIS A 184 11.92 6.28 15.80
CA HIS A 184 12.20 7.52 16.58
C HIS A 184 13.63 8.04 16.45
N CYS A 185 14.15 8.09 15.22
CA CYS A 185 15.50 8.59 14.97
C CYS A 185 15.52 10.12 15.06
N LYS A 186 16.40 10.65 15.91
CA LYS A 186 16.57 12.07 16.21
C LYS A 186 17.92 12.54 15.70
N PHE A 187 17.92 13.59 14.87
CA PHE A 187 19.14 14.11 14.28
C PHE A 187 19.55 15.42 14.95
N GLY A 188 20.75 15.44 15.51
CA GLY A 188 21.30 16.62 16.17
C GLY A 188 21.53 17.74 15.16
N ALA A 189 20.75 18.81 15.25
CA ALA A 189 20.95 20.02 14.46
C ALA A 189 20.76 21.27 15.34
N GLU A 190 21.58 22.30 15.10
CA GLU A 190 21.77 23.44 16.02
C GLU A 190 20.51 24.25 16.32
N ARG A 191 19.52 24.26 15.41
CA ARG A 191 18.32 25.13 15.51
C ARG A 191 16.99 24.39 15.51
N TYR A 192 16.96 23.18 14.98
CA TYR A 192 15.79 22.32 14.87
C TYR A 192 16.31 20.90 14.84
N THR A 193 15.65 20.00 15.55
CA THR A 193 16.01 18.59 15.60
C THR A 193 14.97 17.79 14.83
N PRO A 194 15.27 17.36 13.59
CA PRO A 194 14.40 16.49 12.81
C PRO A 194 14.25 15.14 13.50
N THR A 195 13.03 14.64 13.52
CA THR A 195 12.68 13.30 13.99
C THR A 195 11.97 12.55 12.87
N ALA A 196 12.17 11.23 12.83
CA ALA A 196 11.46 10.31 11.95
C ALA A 196 10.73 9.26 12.79
N ASP A 197 9.48 8.94 12.45
CA ASP A 197 8.75 7.85 13.11
C ASP A 197 9.42 6.52 12.82
N PHE A 198 9.72 6.27 11.53
CA PHE A 198 10.57 5.15 11.12
C PHE A 198 11.60 5.55 10.07
N ILE A 199 12.78 4.97 10.17
CA ILE A 199 13.75 4.92 9.08
C ILE A 199 13.93 3.47 8.64
N LEU A 200 13.67 3.22 7.37
CA LEU A 200 13.93 1.96 6.71
C LEU A 200 15.27 2.06 5.95
N ILE A 201 16.27 1.31 6.40
CA ILE A 201 17.63 1.36 5.84
C ILE A 201 18.03 0.02 5.24
N ASN A 202 18.67 0.06 4.08
CA ASN A 202 19.46 -1.04 3.54
C ASN A 202 20.94 -0.62 3.43
N ASN A 203 21.78 -1.26 4.23
CA ASN A 203 23.20 -0.91 4.33
C ASN A 203 23.97 -1.26 3.05
N ASP A 204 23.59 -2.32 2.35
CA ASP A 204 24.29 -2.81 1.16
C ASP A 204 24.22 -1.80 0.01
N PHE A 205 23.13 -1.02 -0.03
CA PHE A 205 22.88 0.00 -1.04
C PHE A 205 23.07 1.42 -0.52
N ASN A 206 23.41 1.58 0.76
CA ASN A 206 23.31 2.85 1.46
C ASN A 206 21.96 3.55 1.14
N LEU A 207 20.85 2.81 1.13
CA LEU A 207 19.53 3.36 0.76
C LEU A 207 18.71 3.55 2.04
N GLY A 208 18.28 4.78 2.27
CA GLY A 208 17.43 5.15 3.41
C GLY A 208 16.07 5.66 2.96
N LEU A 209 15.04 5.33 3.72
CA LEU A 209 13.69 5.84 3.52
C LEU A 209 13.13 6.30 4.87
N ASP A 210 12.86 7.60 4.97
CA ASP A 210 12.10 8.24 6.06
C ASP A 210 10.62 7.95 5.86
N ILE A 211 9.97 7.40 6.89
CA ILE A 211 8.54 7.13 6.92
C ILE A 211 7.94 7.95 8.05
N GLU A 212 7.01 8.84 7.69
CA GLU A 212 6.21 9.60 8.65
C GLU A 212 4.74 9.21 8.60
N ILE A 213 4.11 9.16 9.77
CA ILE A 213 2.68 9.04 9.99
C ILE A 213 2.16 10.40 10.46
N ASP A 214 1.38 11.06 9.62
CA ASP A 214 0.78 12.36 9.93
C ASP A 214 -0.60 12.21 10.54
N GLU A 215 -0.79 12.70 11.77
CA GLU A 215 -2.11 12.81 12.39
C GLU A 215 -2.70 14.21 12.24
N PRO A 216 -4.03 14.34 12.13
CA PRO A 216 -4.65 15.65 11.99
C PRO A 216 -4.63 16.50 13.27
N TYR A 217 -4.59 15.87 14.43
CA TYR A 217 -4.59 16.53 15.74
C TYR A 217 -4.05 15.60 16.83
N THR A 218 -3.56 16.12 17.95
CA THR A 218 -3.06 15.31 19.09
C THR A 218 -4.20 14.53 19.78
N LEU A 219 -3.91 13.33 20.29
CA LEU A 219 -4.93 12.47 20.93
C LEU A 219 -5.56 13.08 22.19
N LYS A 220 -4.74 13.68 23.07
CA LYS A 220 -5.17 14.11 24.41
C LYS A 220 -5.75 15.52 24.39
N GLU A 221 -5.03 16.46 23.78
CA GLU A 221 -5.37 17.88 23.78
C GLU A 221 -6.18 18.32 22.56
N LEU A 222 -6.39 17.42 21.59
CA LEU A 222 -7.13 17.68 20.35
C LEU A 222 -6.56 18.87 19.56
N GLN A 223 -5.25 19.11 19.66
CA GLN A 223 -4.59 20.25 19.03
C GLN A 223 -4.22 19.92 17.58
N PRO A 224 -4.58 20.75 16.58
CA PRO A 224 -4.17 20.58 15.20
C PRO A 224 -2.65 20.45 15.01
N ILE A 225 -2.21 19.43 14.26
CA ILE A 225 -0.79 19.14 13.95
C ILE A 225 -0.64 18.67 12.49
N HIS A 226 0.60 18.56 12.01
CA HIS A 226 0.93 18.12 10.63
C HIS A 226 0.25 18.95 9.54
N LEU A 227 0.18 20.26 9.77
CA LEU A 227 -0.54 21.21 8.94
C LEU A 227 0.22 21.51 7.64
N VAL A 228 -0.51 21.56 6.52
CA VAL A 228 0.07 21.86 5.20
C VAL A 228 0.76 23.23 5.14
N GLU A 229 0.29 24.20 5.92
CA GLU A 229 0.87 25.54 6.01
C GLU A 229 2.11 25.65 6.93
N ASN A 230 2.42 24.62 7.73
CA ASN A 230 3.55 24.68 8.65
C ASN A 230 4.87 24.36 7.93
N ARG A 231 5.70 25.40 7.78
CA ARG A 231 7.00 25.32 7.10
C ARG A 231 8.02 24.42 7.80
N GLN A 232 7.85 24.12 9.08
CA GLN A 232 8.75 23.23 9.81
C GLN A 232 8.77 21.82 9.20
N TYR A 233 7.64 21.31 8.73
CA TYR A 233 7.58 20.01 8.04
C TYR A 233 8.31 20.04 6.70
N ILE A 234 8.31 21.18 6.00
CA ILE A 234 9.10 21.37 4.78
C ILE A 234 10.59 21.33 5.10
N VAL A 235 11.02 22.00 6.17
CA VAL A 235 12.43 21.98 6.61
C VAL A 235 12.84 20.57 7.02
N ARG A 236 11.98 19.84 7.75
CA ARG A 236 12.20 18.44 8.14
C ARG A 236 12.38 17.53 6.92
N ASP A 237 11.46 17.57 5.97
CA ASP A 237 11.56 16.75 4.76
C ASP A 237 12.82 17.11 3.95
N LYS A 238 13.18 18.39 3.85
CA LYS A 238 14.41 18.83 3.17
C LYS A 238 15.66 18.26 3.82
N PHE A 239 15.73 18.27 5.15
CA PHE A 239 16.83 17.68 5.89
C PHE A 239 17.03 16.19 5.53
N PHE A 240 15.97 15.38 5.55
CA PHE A 240 16.08 13.96 5.18
C PHE A 240 16.45 13.75 3.71
N LEU A 241 15.95 14.60 2.80
CA LEU A 241 16.33 14.56 1.39
C LEU A 241 17.81 14.92 1.17
N GLU A 242 18.36 15.87 1.95
CA GLU A 242 19.78 16.25 1.92
C GLU A 242 20.68 15.13 2.45
N LEU A 243 20.21 14.36 3.44
CA LEU A 243 20.83 13.10 3.86
C LEU A 243 20.70 11.96 2.81
N GLY A 244 20.01 12.21 1.69
CA GLY A 244 19.79 11.25 0.63
C GLY A 244 18.76 10.17 0.97
N CYS A 245 17.90 10.40 1.96
CA CYS A 245 16.75 9.54 2.22
C CYS A 245 15.62 9.85 1.25
N ILE A 246 14.90 8.82 0.81
CA ILE A 246 13.57 8.98 0.23
C ILE A 246 12.63 9.34 1.38
N VAL A 247 11.74 10.31 1.20
CA VAL A 247 10.76 10.67 2.23
C VAL A 247 9.38 10.20 1.80
N VAL A 248 8.71 9.41 2.63
CA VAL A 248 7.33 8.97 2.45
C VAL A 248 6.49 9.37 3.65
N ARG A 249 5.44 10.15 3.42
CA ARG A 249 4.47 10.53 4.47
C ARG A 249 3.13 9.88 4.20
N PHE A 250 2.54 9.26 5.20
CA PHE A 250 1.18 8.73 5.18
C PHE A 250 0.28 9.51 6.12
N ALA A 251 -0.99 9.69 5.77
CA ALA A 251 -1.96 10.07 6.79
C ALA A 251 -2.20 8.88 7.74
N GLU A 252 -2.39 9.13 9.03
CA GLU A 252 -2.72 8.09 10.01
C GLU A 252 -3.89 7.21 9.58
N TYR A 253 -4.89 7.82 8.93
CA TYR A 253 -6.02 7.10 8.34
C TYR A 253 -5.59 5.97 7.40
N GLN A 254 -4.59 6.20 6.54
CA GLN A 254 -4.10 5.19 5.58
C GLN A 254 -3.43 4.04 6.31
N ILE A 255 -2.65 4.34 7.35
CA ILE A 255 -2.01 3.33 8.20
C ILE A 255 -3.06 2.51 8.95
N ALA A 256 -4.05 3.17 9.54
CA ALA A 256 -5.07 2.51 10.36
C ALA A 256 -6.00 1.62 9.52
N LYS A 257 -6.39 2.06 8.32
CA LYS A 257 -7.32 1.31 7.44
C LYS A 257 -6.63 0.36 6.48
N TYR A 258 -5.45 0.71 5.96
CA TYR A 258 -4.81 0.02 4.84
C TYR A 258 -3.28 -0.15 5.02
N PRO A 259 -2.81 -0.74 6.14
CA PRO A 259 -1.38 -0.84 6.44
C PRO A 259 -0.59 -1.66 5.41
N ASP A 260 -1.16 -2.75 4.89
CA ASP A 260 -0.53 -3.53 3.80
C ASP A 260 -0.40 -2.71 2.50
N TYR A 261 -1.35 -1.81 2.23
CA TYR A 261 -1.27 -0.94 1.04
C TYR A 261 -0.19 0.14 1.21
N CYS A 262 0.05 0.59 2.44
CA CYS A 262 1.17 1.47 2.77
C CYS A 262 2.51 0.76 2.56
N CYS A 263 2.63 -0.50 3.00
CA CYS A 263 3.83 -1.31 2.75
C CYS A 263 4.04 -1.59 1.25
N LEU A 264 2.96 -1.87 0.51
CA LEU A 264 3.01 -2.01 -0.94
C LEU A 264 3.52 -0.74 -1.63
N HIS A 265 3.09 0.44 -1.17
CA HIS A 265 3.58 1.72 -1.68
C HIS A 265 5.09 1.87 -1.44
N ILE A 266 5.57 1.61 -0.23
CA ILE A 266 7.00 1.64 0.11
C ILE A 266 7.80 0.66 -0.76
N ALA A 267 7.35 -0.60 -0.89
CA ALA A 267 8.03 -1.60 -1.70
C ALA A 267 8.12 -1.17 -3.18
N ARG A 268 7.08 -0.55 -3.74
CA ARG A 268 7.08 0.00 -5.11
C ARG A 268 8.02 1.20 -5.25
N VAL A 269 8.11 2.05 -4.24
CA VAL A 269 9.05 3.18 -4.21
C VAL A 269 10.49 2.65 -4.26
N LEU A 270 10.84 1.68 -3.41
CA LEU A 270 12.18 1.12 -3.34
C LEU A 270 12.55 0.29 -4.57
N ASN A 271 11.65 -0.57 -5.07
CA ASN A 271 11.89 -1.46 -6.20
C ASN A 271 12.19 -0.76 -7.53
N GLN A 272 12.02 0.56 -7.62
CA GLN A 272 12.46 1.36 -8.76
C GLN A 272 13.98 1.44 -8.88
N TYR A 273 14.67 1.33 -7.75
CA TYR A 273 16.10 1.53 -7.64
C TYR A 273 16.88 0.22 -7.41
N LEU A 274 16.17 -0.89 -7.26
CA LEU A 274 16.73 -2.20 -6.98
C LEU A 274 16.76 -3.08 -8.24
N GLU A 275 17.85 -3.81 -8.43
CA GLU A 275 17.95 -4.87 -9.43
C GLU A 275 16.92 -5.99 -9.21
N SER A 276 16.54 -6.68 -10.28
CA SER A 276 15.53 -7.75 -10.24
C SER A 276 15.79 -8.85 -9.20
N SER A 277 17.06 -9.18 -8.92
CA SER A 277 17.47 -10.23 -7.97
C SER A 277 17.27 -9.84 -6.50
N ILE A 278 17.17 -8.56 -6.20
CA ILE A 278 17.14 -7.98 -4.84
C ILE A 278 15.87 -7.15 -4.58
N LYS A 279 14.94 -7.12 -5.54
CA LYS A 279 13.65 -6.46 -5.36
C LYS A 279 12.92 -7.08 -4.18
N ILE A 280 12.29 -6.22 -3.39
CA ILE A 280 11.38 -6.61 -2.33
C ILE A 280 10.21 -7.35 -2.98
N SER A 281 9.97 -8.59 -2.54
CA SER A 281 8.85 -9.38 -3.03
C SER A 281 7.54 -8.66 -2.72
N ILE A 282 6.74 -8.44 -3.75
CA ILE A 282 5.40 -7.89 -3.60
C ILE A 282 4.44 -9.08 -3.48
N PRO A 283 3.64 -9.18 -2.40
CA PRO A 283 2.62 -10.21 -2.27
C PRO A 283 1.72 -10.27 -3.51
N ASP A 284 1.27 -11.47 -3.86
CA ASP A 284 0.40 -11.65 -5.02
C ASP A 284 -0.83 -10.72 -4.91
N SER A 285 -1.26 -10.16 -6.04
CA SER A 285 -2.38 -9.20 -6.10
C SER A 285 -3.70 -9.72 -5.51
N THR A 286 -3.79 -11.02 -5.24
CA THR A 286 -4.91 -11.68 -4.56
C THR A 286 -4.93 -11.49 -3.04
N GLU A 287 -3.81 -11.10 -2.43
CA GLU A 287 -3.68 -10.96 -0.96
C GLU A 287 -4.00 -9.54 -0.47
N ILE A 288 -3.94 -8.54 -1.35
CA ILE A 288 -4.20 -7.13 -1.00
C ILE A 288 -5.41 -6.64 -1.79
N VAL A 289 -6.47 -6.29 -1.05
CA VAL A 289 -7.67 -5.70 -1.67
C VAL A 289 -7.29 -4.38 -2.33
N PRO A 290 -7.52 -4.23 -3.63
CA PRO A 290 -7.12 -3.02 -4.32
C PRO A 290 -8.00 -1.82 -3.98
N LEU A 291 -7.37 -0.65 -3.86
CA LEU A 291 -8.07 0.60 -3.57
C LEU A 291 -8.21 1.45 -4.82
N LYS A 292 -9.37 2.10 -4.96
CA LYS A 292 -9.54 3.17 -5.94
C LYS A 292 -8.72 4.40 -5.53
N PRO A 293 -8.29 5.27 -6.48
CA PRO A 293 -7.54 6.47 -6.16
C PRO A 293 -8.20 7.36 -5.09
N GLU A 294 -9.52 7.44 -5.08
CA GLU A 294 -10.30 8.24 -4.13
C GLU A 294 -10.34 7.64 -2.72
N GLN A 295 -10.10 6.32 -2.60
CA GLN A 295 -10.02 5.62 -1.32
C GLN A 295 -8.60 5.64 -0.75
N TRP A 296 -7.60 5.72 -1.64
CA TRP A 296 -6.20 5.72 -1.26
C TRP A 296 -5.67 7.12 -0.95
N LYS A 297 -6.04 8.12 -1.76
CA LYS A 297 -5.55 9.49 -1.58
C LYS A 297 -6.29 10.19 -0.45
N VAL A 298 -5.54 10.73 0.49
CA VAL A 298 -6.09 11.53 1.59
C VAL A 298 -5.65 12.97 1.39
N LYS A 299 -6.58 13.92 1.39
CA LYS A 299 -6.23 15.34 1.31
C LYS A 299 -5.42 15.74 2.55
N SER A 300 -4.35 16.51 2.36
CA SER A 300 -3.70 17.20 3.46
C SER A 300 -4.66 18.21 4.10
N TRP A 301 -4.42 18.56 5.36
CA TRP A 301 -5.31 19.43 6.12
C TRP A 301 -4.65 20.76 6.49
N THR A 302 -5.45 21.81 6.41
CA THR A 302 -5.18 23.13 7.01
C THR A 302 -5.48 23.12 8.50
N PHE A 303 -5.06 24.15 9.24
CA PHE A 303 -5.40 24.31 10.66
C PHE A 303 -6.91 24.20 10.92
N ARG A 304 -7.71 24.89 10.09
CA ARG A 304 -9.17 24.91 10.22
C ARG A 304 -9.79 23.53 9.99
N GLU A 305 -9.32 22.81 8.98
CA GLU A 305 -9.81 21.46 8.68
C GLU A 305 -9.44 20.48 9.79
N ALA A 306 -8.21 20.52 10.28
CA ALA A 306 -7.76 19.72 11.42
C ALA A 306 -8.58 20.01 12.68
N GLN A 307 -8.93 21.27 12.94
CA GLN A 307 -9.78 21.64 14.07
C GLN A 307 -11.22 21.12 13.93
N ILE A 308 -11.77 21.12 12.72
CA ILE A 308 -13.07 20.48 12.44
C ILE A 308 -12.95 18.96 12.69
N MET A 309 -11.91 18.32 12.17
CA MET A 309 -11.68 16.88 12.38
C MET A 309 -11.50 16.50 13.87
N ALA A 310 -10.93 17.40 14.67
CA ALA A 310 -10.77 17.25 16.10
C ALA A 310 -12.11 17.35 16.84
N ASN A 311 -12.91 18.37 16.52
CA ASN A 311 -14.26 18.55 17.08
C ASN A 311 -15.18 17.36 16.73
N ASP A 312 -15.09 16.87 15.49
CA ASP A 312 -15.87 15.75 14.98
C ASP A 312 -15.30 14.38 15.41
N LYS A 313 -14.17 14.37 16.14
CA LYS A 313 -13.46 13.16 16.59
C LYS A 313 -13.22 12.14 15.48
N VAL A 314 -12.82 12.61 14.30
CA VAL A 314 -12.66 11.78 13.10
C VAL A 314 -11.70 10.59 13.32
N ARG A 315 -10.67 10.73 14.16
CA ARG A 315 -9.73 9.64 14.52
C ARG A 315 -10.45 8.44 15.15
N ASP A 316 -11.51 8.65 15.92
CA ASP A 316 -12.26 7.56 16.56
C ASP A 316 -12.95 6.64 15.54
N GLN A 317 -13.26 7.15 14.34
CA GLN A 317 -13.95 6.40 13.28
C GLN A 317 -13.04 5.38 12.58
N TYR A 318 -11.71 5.55 12.68
CA TYR A 318 -10.76 4.68 11.98
C TYR A 318 -9.75 3.98 12.88
N LEU A 319 -9.55 4.45 14.11
CA LEU A 319 -8.58 3.87 15.03
C LEU A 319 -9.06 2.64 15.81
N GLU A 320 -10.30 2.17 15.61
CA GLU A 320 -10.83 1.02 16.37
C GLU A 320 -9.92 -0.22 16.27
N ALA A 321 -9.49 -0.60 15.06
CA ALA A 321 -8.59 -1.73 14.84
C ALA A 321 -7.23 -1.53 15.54
N VAL A 322 -6.71 -0.31 15.51
CA VAL A 322 -5.44 0.08 16.15
C VAL A 322 -5.56 0.00 17.67
N LYS A 323 -6.64 0.55 18.23
CA LYS A 323 -6.94 0.50 19.68
C LYS A 323 -7.08 -0.94 20.16
N ASN A 324 -7.78 -1.80 19.39
CA ASN A 324 -7.93 -3.22 19.69
C ASN A 324 -6.59 -3.97 19.63
N PHE A 325 -5.72 -3.64 18.67
CA PHE A 325 -4.38 -4.21 18.62
C PHE A 325 -3.55 -3.81 19.85
N ASN A 326 -3.60 -2.54 20.23
CA ASN A 326 -2.83 -2.01 21.37
C ASN A 326 -3.35 -2.53 22.72
N SER A 327 -4.66 -2.79 22.87
CA SER A 327 -5.21 -3.35 24.11
C SER A 327 -4.81 -4.82 24.35
N LEU A 328 -4.52 -5.56 23.28
CA LEU A 328 -4.06 -6.95 23.34
C LEU A 328 -2.57 -7.10 23.64
N LYS A 329 -1.79 -5.99 23.65
CA LYS A 329 -0.37 -5.96 24.01
C LYS A 329 -0.12 -4.92 25.11
N PRO A 330 -0.41 -5.23 26.38
CA PRO A 330 -0.29 -4.27 27.48
C PRO A 330 1.15 -3.82 27.77
N GLU A 331 2.16 -4.60 27.38
CA GLU A 331 3.55 -4.45 27.86
C GLU A 331 4.36 -3.30 27.24
N GLN A 332 3.76 -2.41 26.45
CA GLN A 332 4.45 -1.21 25.92
C GLN A 332 3.75 0.12 26.17
N ASN A 333 2.58 0.13 26.83
CA ASN A 333 1.80 1.36 27.07
C ASN A 333 1.90 1.90 28.51
N THR A 334 2.88 1.47 29.30
CA THR A 334 3.10 2.01 30.64
C THR A 334 3.90 3.32 30.58
N GLN A 335 3.32 4.35 29.95
CA GLN A 335 3.64 5.77 30.15
C GLN A 335 2.63 6.62 29.35
N GLN A 336 1.35 6.45 29.66
CA GLN A 336 0.32 7.45 29.37
C GLN A 336 -0.17 8.03 30.70
N ASP A 337 0.63 8.92 31.28
CA ASP A 337 0.17 9.89 32.29
C ASP A 337 0.46 11.31 31.79
#